data_AF-A0A4Q3UJ94-F1
#
_entry.id   AF-A0A4Q3UJ94-F1
#
_cell.length_a   1.000
_cell.length_b   1.000
_cell.length_c   1.000
_cell.angle_alpha   90.00
_cell.angle_beta   90.00
_cell.angle_gamma   90.00
#
_symmetry.space_group_name_H-M   'P 1'
#
loop_
_entity.id
_entity.type
_entity.pdbx_description
1 polymer ?
#
loop_
_entity_poly.entity_id
_entity_poly.type
_entity_poly.pdbx_seq_one_letter_code
_entity_poly.pdbx_strand_id
1 'polypeptide(L)'
;MRLLAPLSGVALIAFLVGCGGGGTGDGTTGTTNGGTGTTGSRAPAGIYAATLAGTRTTGEPVTGSGTATVTSDGTITMSYNAIIGAVTTPRTLTAAVTTAGVATGTVVEGGTSYPLTDGNLVRNSNGTYALSATLTKTAGGLTLVETNTFSLKATRPAAGTFLGSVTGTDNKGATYSGAGTLTLPESGNFTLTYSSRRRFGGVTVIQAHTLSTALGTDGTFTGAMTVATFPVGVTVPVTGTWAINANGSLTLTLNYDNSTYVPTPTVSETLTLARQ
;
A
#
# COMPACT_ATOMS: atom_id res chain seq x y z
N MET A 1 -2.61 36.68 51.82
CA MET A 1 -1.28 36.67 51.17
C MET A 1 -0.68 35.27 51.27
N ARG A 2 -0.71 34.50 50.19
CA ARG A 2 0.10 33.29 49.98
C ARG A 2 0.71 33.45 48.59
N LEU A 3 2.04 33.52 48.53
CA LEU A 3 2.82 33.62 47.30
C LEU A 3 2.68 32.31 46.50
N LEU A 4 2.28 32.40 45.22
CA LEU A 4 2.57 31.38 44.22
C LEU A 4 3.80 31.82 43.42
N ALA A 5 4.76 30.90 43.26
CA ALA A 5 5.90 31.06 42.37
C ALA A 5 5.47 30.89 40.89
N PRO A 6 6.06 31.61 39.93
CA PRO A 6 5.91 31.31 38.52
C PRO A 6 6.92 30.25 38.08
N LEU A 7 6.43 29.10 37.62
CA LEU A 7 7.19 28.17 36.78
C LEU A 7 7.27 28.78 35.38
N SER A 8 8.45 29.32 35.04
CA SER A 8 8.77 29.78 33.69
C SER A 8 9.20 28.59 32.84
N GLY A 9 8.33 28.19 31.90
CA GLY A 9 8.66 27.29 30.82
C GLY A 9 8.87 28.09 29.54
N VAL A 10 10.11 28.13 29.05
CA VAL A 10 10.42 28.42 27.64
C VAL A 10 11.61 27.55 27.26
N ALA A 11 11.35 26.37 26.70
CA ALA A 11 12.34 25.66 25.91
C ALA A 11 12.31 26.27 24.50
N LEU A 12 13.20 27.25 24.27
CA LEU A 12 13.50 27.79 22.96
C LEU A 12 14.30 26.73 22.18
N ILE A 13 13.66 25.97 21.29
CA ILE A 13 14.39 25.17 20.31
C ILE A 13 14.78 26.12 19.18
N ALA A 14 16.02 26.63 19.27
CA ALA A 14 16.68 27.36 18.20
C ALA A 14 17.02 26.39 17.06
N PHE A 15 16.49 26.65 15.85
CA PHE A 15 17.09 26.10 14.64
C PHE A 15 18.35 26.90 14.33
N LEU A 16 19.52 26.27 14.51
CA LEU A 16 20.78 26.75 13.97
C LEU A 16 20.69 26.75 12.44
N VAL A 17 20.54 27.93 11.84
CA VAL A 17 20.91 28.15 10.44
C VAL A 17 22.42 28.27 10.40
N GLY A 18 23.09 27.17 10.06
CA GLY A 18 24.51 27.17 9.73
C GLY A 18 24.73 27.89 8.40
N CYS A 19 25.19 29.13 8.48
CA CYS A 19 25.82 29.86 7.38
C CYS A 19 27.35 29.69 7.47
N GLY A 20 28.00 29.44 6.33
CA GLY A 20 29.46 29.44 6.16
C GLY A 20 29.98 28.10 5.62
N GLY A 21 30.72 28.01 4.52
CA GLY A 21 31.33 29.05 3.71
C GLY A 21 31.83 28.47 2.38
N GLY A 22 32.17 29.37 1.45
CA GLY A 22 32.61 29.04 0.10
C GLY A 22 33.97 28.34 0.05
N GLY A 23 34.11 27.48 -0.95
CA GLY A 23 35.37 26.93 -1.45
C GLY A 23 35.20 26.61 -2.93
N THR A 24 35.99 27.26 -3.77
CA THR A 24 36.05 27.13 -5.24
C THR A 24 36.93 25.95 -5.66
N GLY A 25 36.50 25.20 -6.69
CA GLY A 25 37.29 24.22 -7.47
C GLY A 25 37.22 22.78 -6.93
N ASP A 26 37.25 21.70 -7.71
CA ASP A 26 37.33 21.47 -9.17
C ASP A 26 36.78 20.04 -9.43
N GLY A 27 36.37 19.75 -10.66
CA GLY A 27 35.55 18.59 -11.03
C GLY A 27 36.12 17.22 -10.70
N THR A 28 35.23 16.30 -10.33
CA THR A 28 35.21 14.91 -10.80
C THR A 28 33.92 14.25 -10.34
N THR A 29 33.08 13.85 -11.31
CA THR A 29 31.81 13.15 -11.11
C THR A 29 32.06 11.75 -10.54
N GLY A 30 31.92 11.62 -9.22
CA GLY A 30 31.71 10.36 -8.51
C GLY A 30 30.36 10.41 -7.81
N THR A 31 29.36 9.73 -8.36
CA THR A 31 28.02 9.62 -7.75
C THR A 31 28.09 8.73 -6.51
N THR A 32 28.34 9.34 -5.35
CA THR A 32 28.00 8.73 -4.05
C THR A 32 26.49 8.82 -3.83
N ASN A 33 25.87 7.68 -3.53
CA ASN A 33 24.47 7.54 -3.12
C ASN A 33 24.08 8.57 -2.04
N GLY A 34 23.40 9.61 -2.49
CA GLY A 34 22.76 10.65 -1.67
C GLY A 34 21.53 11.15 -2.39
N GLY A 35 20.65 10.22 -2.79
CA GLY A 35 19.43 10.53 -3.54
C GLY A 35 18.26 10.74 -2.60
N THR A 36 17.91 12.00 -2.33
CA THR A 36 16.56 12.46 -1.96
C THR A 36 15.59 12.28 -3.13
N GLY A 37 15.52 11.06 -3.67
CA GLY A 37 14.73 10.71 -4.85
C GLY A 37 13.25 10.57 -4.50
N THR A 38 12.47 11.59 -4.81
CA THR A 38 10.99 11.64 -4.81
C THR A 38 10.37 10.77 -5.92
N THR A 39 10.78 9.51 -6.04
CA THR A 39 10.13 8.54 -6.92
C THR A 39 8.89 7.95 -6.23
N GLY A 40 7.75 8.59 -6.48
CA GLY A 40 6.41 8.04 -6.26
C GLY A 40 5.90 8.08 -4.82
N SER A 41 5.64 9.27 -4.28
CA SER A 41 5.08 9.43 -2.92
C SER A 41 3.60 9.01 -2.81
N ARG A 42 2.95 8.61 -3.90
CA ARG A 42 1.57 8.13 -3.89
C ARG A 42 1.50 6.68 -3.43
N ALA A 43 0.61 6.41 -2.48
CA ALA A 43 0.19 5.05 -2.19
C ALA A 43 -0.44 4.41 -3.44
N PRO A 44 -0.11 3.16 -3.79
CA PRO A 44 -0.80 2.43 -4.84
C PRO A 44 -2.30 2.36 -4.58
N ALA A 45 -3.11 2.33 -5.63
CA ALA A 45 -4.54 2.14 -5.47
C ALA A 45 -4.82 0.80 -4.74
N GLY A 46 -5.61 0.85 -3.69
CA GLY A 46 -5.79 -0.29 -2.80
C GLY A 46 -6.73 -0.04 -1.63
N ILE A 47 -6.98 -1.10 -0.88
CA ILE A 47 -7.61 -1.04 0.43
C ILE A 47 -6.50 -1.17 1.47
N TYR A 48 -6.55 -0.31 2.46
CA TYR A 48 -5.54 -0.17 3.51
C TYR A 48 -6.22 -0.30 4.87
N ALA A 49 -5.58 -1.03 5.78
CA ALA A 49 -5.82 -0.82 7.20
C ALA A 49 -5.19 0.53 7.58
N ALA A 50 -5.96 1.35 8.26
CA ALA A 50 -5.53 2.69 8.65
C ALA A 50 -5.59 2.83 10.16
N THR A 51 -4.50 3.30 10.74
CA THR A 51 -4.46 3.73 12.15
C THR A 51 -4.17 5.22 12.21
N LEU A 52 -4.86 5.90 13.11
CA LEU A 52 -4.67 7.31 13.42
C LEU A 52 -3.95 7.43 14.76
N ALA A 53 -2.90 8.25 14.79
CA ALA A 53 -2.32 8.78 15.99
C ALA A 53 -2.10 10.29 15.82
N GLY A 54 -2.51 11.09 16.80
CA GLY A 54 -2.41 12.53 16.76
C GLY A 54 -2.47 13.15 18.14
N THR A 55 -2.37 14.47 18.19
CA THR A 55 -2.43 15.23 19.44
C THR A 55 -3.11 16.58 19.18
N ARG A 56 -3.94 17.01 20.13
CA ARG A 56 -4.52 18.36 20.13
C ARG A 56 -3.53 19.39 20.68
N THR A 57 -3.72 20.66 20.36
CA THR A 57 -2.99 21.77 21.00
C THR A 57 -3.15 21.82 22.51
N THR A 58 -4.25 21.28 23.03
CA THR A 58 -4.52 21.12 24.47
C THR A 58 -3.81 19.91 25.10
N GLY A 59 -3.09 19.11 24.30
CA GLY A 59 -2.24 18.00 24.75
C GLY A 59 -2.92 16.64 24.78
N GLU A 60 -4.22 16.54 24.51
CA GLU A 60 -4.91 15.24 24.52
C GLU A 60 -4.50 14.41 23.30
N PRO A 61 -4.22 13.11 23.50
CA PRO A 61 -4.01 12.20 22.40
C PRO A 61 -5.31 12.00 21.61
N VAL A 62 -5.17 11.93 20.30
CA VAL A 62 -6.22 11.53 19.37
C VAL A 62 -5.79 10.20 18.77
N THR A 63 -6.59 9.15 18.92
CA THR A 63 -6.31 7.86 18.29
C THR A 63 -7.50 7.42 17.44
N GLY A 64 -7.28 6.45 16.57
CA GLY A 64 -8.37 5.86 15.81
C GLY A 64 -7.89 4.71 14.94
N SER A 65 -8.85 3.94 14.45
CA SER A 65 -8.60 2.92 13.45
C SER A 65 -9.77 2.86 12.47
N GLY A 66 -9.48 2.37 11.28
CA GLY A 66 -10.46 2.28 10.22
C GLY A 66 -9.89 1.62 8.97
N THR A 67 -10.66 1.73 7.90
CA THR A 67 -10.25 1.32 6.56
C THR A 67 -10.07 2.56 5.71
N ALA A 68 -9.03 2.55 4.88
CA ALA A 68 -8.81 3.58 3.87
C ALA A 68 -8.82 2.94 2.49
N THR A 69 -9.41 3.64 1.53
CA THR A 69 -9.36 3.30 0.11
C THR A 69 -8.51 4.34 -0.59
N VAL A 70 -7.56 3.89 -1.39
CA VAL A 70 -6.76 4.73 -2.28
C VAL A 70 -7.17 4.42 -3.71
N THR A 71 -7.55 5.45 -4.47
CA THR A 71 -7.93 5.34 -5.88
C THR A 71 -6.74 5.60 -6.80
N SER A 72 -6.86 5.26 -8.08
CA SER A 72 -5.79 5.40 -9.08
C SER A 72 -5.36 6.84 -9.32
N ASP A 73 -6.28 7.80 -9.12
CA ASP A 73 -6.03 9.23 -9.17
C ASP A 73 -5.33 9.78 -7.91
N GLY A 74 -4.99 8.92 -6.94
CA GLY A 74 -4.29 9.28 -5.71
C GLY A 74 -5.18 9.90 -4.63
N THR A 75 -6.50 9.76 -4.75
CA THR A 75 -7.44 10.14 -3.69
C THR A 75 -7.48 9.07 -2.60
N ILE A 76 -7.40 9.50 -1.34
CA ILE A 76 -7.48 8.67 -0.14
C ILE A 76 -8.77 9.01 0.58
N THR A 77 -9.62 8.02 0.80
CA THR A 77 -10.83 8.15 1.61
C THR A 77 -10.75 7.19 2.78
N MET A 78 -10.91 7.69 4.02
CA MET A 78 -10.84 6.89 5.23
C MET A 78 -12.02 7.18 6.15
N SER A 79 -12.71 6.13 6.57
CA SER A 79 -13.73 6.19 7.63
C SER A 79 -13.12 5.67 8.92
N TYR A 80 -13.16 6.47 9.98
CA TYR A 80 -12.54 6.11 11.26
C TYR A 80 -13.28 6.71 12.44
N ASN A 81 -13.10 6.10 13.60
CA ASN A 81 -13.57 6.63 14.86
C ASN A 81 -12.41 7.34 15.56
N ALA A 82 -12.49 8.66 15.70
CA ALA A 82 -11.55 9.43 16.50
C ALA A 82 -11.88 9.25 17.99
N ILE A 83 -10.91 8.84 18.77
CA ILE A 83 -11.02 8.67 20.23
C ILE A 83 -10.22 9.78 20.89
N ILE A 84 -10.88 10.55 21.75
CA ILE A 84 -10.30 11.70 22.43
C ILE A 84 -10.75 11.65 23.89
N GLY A 85 -9.84 11.26 24.77
CA GLY A 85 -10.22 10.86 26.12
C GLY A 85 -11.24 9.71 26.08
N ALA A 86 -12.44 9.94 26.64
CA ALA A 86 -13.54 8.97 26.66
C ALA A 86 -14.54 9.13 25.49
N VAL A 87 -14.36 10.14 24.64
CA VAL A 87 -15.31 10.44 23.55
C VAL A 87 -14.86 9.75 22.27
N THR A 88 -15.79 9.03 21.64
CA THR A 88 -15.60 8.44 20.32
C THR A 88 -16.45 9.19 19.31
N THR A 89 -15.82 9.69 18.24
CA THR A 89 -16.50 10.49 17.21
C THR A 89 -16.21 9.93 15.82
N PRO A 90 -17.24 9.53 15.05
CA PRO A 90 -17.06 9.13 13.66
C PRO A 90 -16.56 10.29 12.80
N ARG A 91 -15.57 10.02 11.97
CA ARG A 91 -15.00 10.96 11.02
C ARG A 91 -14.74 10.31 9.68
N THR A 92 -14.80 11.12 8.64
CA THR A 92 -14.38 10.74 7.30
C THR A 92 -13.29 11.69 6.82
N LEU A 93 -12.12 11.16 6.50
CA LEU A 93 -11.04 11.88 5.84
C LEU A 93 -11.15 11.65 4.33
N THR A 94 -11.05 12.72 3.54
CA THR A 94 -10.87 12.65 2.08
C THR A 94 -9.70 13.54 1.70
N ALA A 95 -8.66 12.97 1.10
CA ALA A 95 -7.45 13.68 0.71
C ALA A 95 -6.98 13.30 -0.70
N ALA A 96 -6.80 14.29 -1.57
CA ALA A 96 -6.10 14.12 -2.84
C ALA A 96 -4.59 14.29 -2.60
N VAL A 97 -3.79 13.30 -2.99
CA VAL A 97 -2.33 13.33 -2.81
C VAL A 97 -1.66 13.56 -4.15
N THR A 98 -0.86 14.59 -4.32
CA THR A 98 -0.09 14.85 -5.55
C THR A 98 1.02 13.82 -5.75
N THR A 99 1.66 13.79 -6.93
CA THR A 99 2.82 12.92 -7.19
C THR A 99 4.02 13.25 -6.31
N ALA A 100 4.12 14.51 -5.84
CA ALA A 100 5.12 14.97 -4.89
C ALA A 100 4.83 14.55 -3.44
N GLY A 101 3.67 13.96 -3.15
CA GLY A 101 3.27 13.55 -1.80
C GLY A 101 2.47 14.60 -1.02
N VAL A 102 2.30 15.81 -1.57
CA VAL A 102 1.48 16.85 -0.93
C VAL A 102 0.02 16.40 -0.93
N ALA A 103 -0.61 16.38 0.25
CA ALA A 103 -1.99 15.97 0.45
C ALA A 103 -2.88 17.19 0.76
N THR A 104 -3.98 17.32 0.03
CA THR A 104 -4.99 18.36 0.25
C THR A 104 -6.36 17.73 0.36
N GLY A 105 -7.21 18.23 1.26
CA GLY A 105 -8.52 17.64 1.43
C GLY A 105 -9.22 18.12 2.69
N THR A 106 -10.12 17.29 3.21
CA THR A 106 -10.92 17.63 4.38
C THR A 106 -11.13 16.43 5.30
N VAL A 107 -11.44 16.72 6.56
CA VAL A 107 -12.07 15.79 7.49
C VAL A 107 -13.48 16.25 7.74
N VAL A 108 -14.45 15.34 7.62
CA VAL A 108 -15.85 15.57 7.96
C VAL A 108 -16.14 14.93 9.31
N GLU A 109 -16.71 15.71 10.23
CA GLU A 109 -17.15 15.29 11.57
C GLU A 109 -18.50 15.91 11.86
N GLY A 110 -19.50 15.09 12.19
CA GLY A 110 -20.86 15.57 12.48
C GLY A 110 -21.48 16.40 11.34
N GLY A 111 -21.11 16.11 10.09
CA GLY A 111 -21.55 16.86 8.90
C GLY A 111 -20.78 18.15 8.63
N THR A 112 -19.89 18.58 9.52
CA THR A 112 -19.03 19.75 9.31
C THR A 112 -17.72 19.35 8.66
N SER A 113 -17.30 20.07 7.62
CA SER A 113 -16.06 19.83 6.89
C SER A 113 -14.95 20.77 7.37
N TYR A 114 -13.78 20.20 7.62
CA TYR A 114 -12.60 20.91 8.12
C TYR A 114 -11.44 20.67 7.17
N PRO A 115 -10.78 21.72 6.64
CA PRO A 115 -9.69 21.55 5.69
C PRO A 115 -8.46 20.95 6.35
N LEU A 116 -7.74 20.14 5.58
CA LEU A 116 -6.39 19.70 5.89
C LEU A 116 -5.41 20.80 5.51
N THR A 117 -4.49 21.12 6.41
CA THR A 117 -3.30 21.93 6.12
C THR A 117 -2.05 21.10 6.35
N ASP A 118 -0.94 21.48 5.70
CA ASP A 118 0.37 20.81 5.83
C ASP A 118 0.32 19.30 5.58
N GLY A 119 -0.58 18.87 4.68
CA GLY A 119 -0.77 17.47 4.36
C GLY A 119 0.41 16.91 3.56
N ASN A 120 0.97 15.80 4.02
CA ASN A 120 2.08 15.12 3.35
C ASN A 120 1.98 13.60 3.51
N LEU A 121 2.15 12.87 2.42
CA LEU A 121 2.21 11.42 2.37
C LEU A 121 3.66 10.97 2.16
N VAL A 122 4.18 10.20 3.10
CA VAL A 122 5.53 9.62 3.04
C VAL A 122 5.44 8.10 3.03
N ARG A 123 6.22 7.46 2.16
CA ARG A 123 6.40 6.01 2.18
C ARG A 123 7.51 5.63 3.15
N ASN A 124 7.22 4.74 4.08
CA ASN A 124 8.19 4.18 5.01
C ASN A 124 8.96 3.01 4.39
N SER A 125 10.15 2.73 4.92
CA SER A 125 11.00 1.62 4.48
C SER A 125 10.37 0.24 4.66
N ASN A 126 9.43 0.11 5.61
CA ASN A 126 8.68 -1.12 5.87
C ASN A 126 7.45 -1.29 4.94
N GLY A 127 7.28 -0.42 3.94
CA GLY A 127 6.19 -0.50 2.97
C GLY A 127 4.85 0.09 3.44
N THR A 128 4.77 0.67 4.64
CA THR A 128 3.60 1.48 5.04
C THR A 128 3.69 2.90 4.49
N TYR A 129 2.55 3.58 4.42
CA TYR A 129 2.48 5.00 4.06
C TYR A 129 2.01 5.79 5.27
N ALA A 130 2.68 6.88 5.61
CA ALA A 130 2.29 7.79 6.68
C ALA A 130 1.76 9.08 6.05
N LEU A 131 0.46 9.35 6.22
CA LEU A 131 -0.17 10.62 5.88
C LEU A 131 -0.20 11.50 7.12
N SER A 132 0.66 12.50 7.19
CA SER A 132 0.61 13.54 8.21
C SER A 132 -0.23 14.71 7.71
N ALA A 133 -1.12 15.25 8.54
CA ALA A 133 -1.86 16.47 8.23
C ALA A 133 -2.29 17.18 9.51
N THR A 134 -2.43 18.50 9.40
CA THR A 134 -2.97 19.37 10.45
C THR A 134 -4.43 19.66 10.16
N LEU A 135 -5.24 19.62 11.21
CA LEU A 135 -6.67 19.90 11.18
C LEU A 135 -6.97 21.05 12.12
N THR A 136 -7.52 22.14 11.60
CA THR A 136 -7.93 23.29 12.41
C THR A 136 -9.45 23.32 12.54
N LYS A 137 -9.93 23.36 13.79
CA LYS A 137 -11.34 23.42 14.13
C LYS A 137 -11.64 24.69 14.89
N THR A 138 -12.58 25.47 14.38
CA THR A 138 -13.05 26.68 15.05
C THR A 138 -14.52 26.52 15.38
N ALA A 139 -14.85 26.51 16.68
CA ALA A 139 -16.22 26.40 17.17
C ALA A 139 -16.41 27.29 18.40
N GLY A 140 -17.47 28.10 18.42
CA GLY A 140 -17.82 28.93 19.59
C GLY A 140 -16.74 29.91 20.07
N GLY A 141 -15.87 30.38 19.17
CA GLY A 141 -14.75 31.28 19.51
C GLY A 141 -13.48 30.58 19.99
N LEU A 142 -13.49 29.24 20.16
CA LEU A 142 -12.31 28.44 20.45
C LEU A 142 -11.72 27.88 19.15
N THR A 143 -10.40 27.95 19.01
CA THR A 143 -9.66 27.28 17.94
C THR A 143 -8.89 26.11 18.52
N LEU A 144 -9.17 24.90 18.03
CA LEU A 144 -8.44 23.67 18.34
C LEU A 144 -7.67 23.25 17.10
N VAL A 145 -6.38 22.98 17.26
CA VAL A 145 -5.55 22.41 16.20
C VAL A 145 -5.21 20.98 16.57
N GLU A 146 -5.46 20.05 15.66
CA GLU A 146 -5.13 18.64 15.80
C GLU A 146 -4.05 18.30 14.76
N THR A 147 -2.88 17.88 15.21
CA THR A 147 -1.85 17.34 14.31
C THR A 147 -1.99 15.84 14.29
N ASN A 148 -2.24 15.27 13.11
CA ASN A 148 -2.60 13.88 12.95
C ASN A 148 -1.64 13.17 11.99
N THR A 149 -1.33 11.92 12.31
CA THR A 149 -0.62 10.99 11.43
C THR A 149 -1.47 9.75 11.22
N PHE A 150 -1.86 9.50 9.98
CA PHE A 150 -2.55 8.30 9.55
C PHE A 150 -1.53 7.32 8.95
N SER A 151 -1.33 6.18 9.60
CA SER A 151 -0.51 5.09 9.06
C SER A 151 -1.38 4.14 8.26
N LEU A 152 -1.10 4.05 6.97
CA LEU A 152 -1.78 3.22 5.99
C LEU A 152 -0.93 1.99 5.69
N LYS A 153 -1.47 0.80 5.97
CA LYS A 153 -0.87 -0.48 5.59
C LYS A 153 -1.77 -1.16 4.57
N ALA A 154 -1.23 -1.42 3.37
CA ALA A 154 -1.98 -2.10 2.33
C ALA A 154 -2.46 -3.45 2.85
N THR A 155 -3.76 -3.72 2.75
CA THR A 155 -4.36 -5.00 3.13
C THR A 155 -4.85 -5.77 1.93
N ARG A 156 -5.25 -5.10 0.84
CA ARG A 156 -5.64 -5.73 -0.44
C ARG A 156 -5.36 -4.79 -1.61
N PRO A 157 -5.03 -5.30 -2.81
CA PRO A 157 -4.97 -4.47 -4.01
C PRO A 157 -6.37 -3.94 -4.36
N ALA A 158 -6.43 -2.79 -5.03
CA ALA A 158 -7.73 -2.24 -5.43
C ALA A 158 -8.37 -3.12 -6.50
N ALA A 159 -9.71 -3.11 -6.52
CA ALA A 159 -10.48 -3.77 -7.55
C ALA A 159 -10.07 -3.26 -8.95
N GLY A 160 -10.09 -4.16 -9.92
CA GLY A 160 -9.73 -3.88 -11.29
C GLY A 160 -9.24 -5.10 -12.05
N THR A 161 -8.92 -4.88 -13.32
CA THR A 161 -8.31 -5.88 -14.19
C THR A 161 -6.82 -5.58 -14.34
N PHE A 162 -6.00 -6.62 -14.18
CA PHE A 162 -4.57 -6.57 -14.32
C PHE A 162 -4.16 -7.52 -15.44
N LEU A 163 -3.31 -7.05 -16.35
CA LEU A 163 -2.71 -7.87 -17.39
C LEU A 163 -1.21 -7.96 -17.17
N GLY A 164 -0.62 -9.09 -17.48
CA GLY A 164 0.82 -9.19 -17.43
C GLY A 164 1.38 -10.50 -17.93
N SER A 165 2.70 -10.60 -17.75
CA SER A 165 3.46 -11.78 -18.10
C SER A 165 3.51 -12.74 -16.92
N VAL A 166 3.35 -14.01 -17.23
CA VAL A 166 3.68 -15.10 -16.33
C VAL A 166 5.09 -15.54 -16.64
N THR A 167 5.90 -15.69 -15.61
CA THR A 167 7.19 -16.39 -15.70
C THR A 167 7.28 -17.35 -14.55
N GLY A 168 7.87 -18.51 -14.78
CA GLY A 168 8.15 -19.37 -13.66
C GLY A 168 9.18 -20.40 -14.00
N THR A 169 9.64 -21.05 -12.95
CA THR A 169 10.68 -22.07 -13.03
C THR A 169 10.17 -23.26 -12.25
N ASP A 170 10.20 -24.44 -12.86
CA ASP A 170 9.93 -25.65 -12.08
C ASP A 170 11.14 -26.01 -11.20
N ASN A 171 10.95 -26.94 -10.26
CA ASN A 171 12.03 -27.37 -9.37
C ASN A 171 13.21 -28.07 -10.09
N LYS A 172 13.12 -28.28 -11.41
CA LYS A 172 14.18 -28.84 -12.25
C LYS A 172 14.87 -27.76 -13.09
N GLY A 173 14.54 -26.48 -12.90
CA GLY A 173 15.15 -25.35 -13.59
C GLY A 173 14.52 -25.04 -14.96
N ALA A 174 13.44 -25.72 -15.36
CA ALA A 174 12.78 -25.43 -16.61
C ALA A 174 11.95 -24.15 -16.49
N THR A 175 12.28 -23.17 -17.33
CA THR A 175 11.56 -21.90 -17.39
C THR A 175 10.33 -22.01 -18.28
N TYR A 176 9.25 -21.36 -17.87
CA TYR A 176 8.07 -21.15 -18.71
C TYR A 176 7.66 -19.69 -18.68
N SER A 177 7.00 -19.27 -19.75
CA SER A 177 6.48 -17.92 -19.90
C SER A 177 5.09 -17.94 -20.52
N GLY A 178 4.30 -16.92 -20.23
CA GLY A 178 3.05 -16.68 -20.92
C GLY A 178 2.39 -15.38 -20.52
N ALA A 179 1.09 -15.28 -20.77
CA ALA A 179 0.29 -14.11 -20.46
C ALA A 179 -0.85 -14.47 -19.53
N GLY A 180 -1.16 -13.56 -18.62
CA GLY A 180 -2.20 -13.72 -17.61
C GLY A 180 -3.06 -12.48 -17.46
N THR A 181 -4.31 -12.72 -17.09
CA THR A 181 -5.30 -11.75 -16.68
C THR A 181 -5.73 -12.05 -15.27
N LEU A 182 -5.71 -11.06 -14.40
CA LEU A 182 -6.30 -11.11 -13.07
C LEU A 182 -7.42 -10.11 -12.98
N THR A 183 -8.59 -10.57 -12.57
CA THR A 183 -9.71 -9.73 -12.19
C THR A 183 -9.86 -9.76 -10.68
N LEU A 184 -9.70 -8.59 -10.05
CA LEU A 184 -9.92 -8.37 -8.64
C LEU A 184 -11.24 -7.62 -8.44
N PRO A 185 -12.25 -8.25 -7.82
CA PRO A 185 -13.47 -7.54 -7.44
C PRO A 185 -13.26 -6.73 -6.14
N GLU A 186 -14.18 -5.80 -5.86
CA GLU A 186 -14.19 -5.02 -4.60
C GLU A 186 -14.38 -5.92 -3.37
N SER A 187 -15.14 -7.00 -3.53
CA SER A 187 -15.34 -8.02 -2.51
C SER A 187 -15.43 -9.41 -3.13
N GLY A 188 -15.11 -10.44 -2.34
CA GLY A 188 -15.11 -11.83 -2.80
C GLY A 188 -13.81 -12.29 -3.46
N ASN A 189 -13.94 -13.33 -4.27
CA ASN A 189 -12.81 -14.05 -4.86
C ASN A 189 -12.26 -13.31 -6.08
N PHE A 190 -10.94 -13.21 -6.19
CA PHE A 190 -10.30 -12.85 -7.44
C PHE A 190 -10.43 -14.00 -8.43
N THR A 191 -10.27 -13.68 -9.72
CA THR A 191 -10.13 -14.67 -10.77
C THR A 191 -8.84 -14.42 -11.53
N LEU A 192 -7.93 -15.39 -11.50
CA LEU A 192 -6.70 -15.38 -12.28
C LEU A 192 -6.84 -16.41 -13.41
N THR A 193 -6.63 -15.94 -14.64
CA THR A 193 -6.58 -16.80 -15.82
C THR A 193 -5.25 -16.55 -16.53
N TYR A 194 -4.45 -17.59 -16.76
CA TYR A 194 -3.22 -17.44 -17.52
C TYR A 194 -2.91 -18.66 -18.36
N SER A 195 -2.10 -18.45 -19.39
CA SER A 195 -1.50 -19.53 -20.16
C SER A 195 -0.01 -19.60 -19.87
N SER A 196 0.54 -20.80 -19.76
CA SER A 196 1.98 -20.99 -19.69
C SER A 196 2.44 -21.94 -20.79
N ARG A 197 3.63 -21.68 -21.33
CA ARG A 197 4.28 -22.51 -22.34
C ARG A 197 5.47 -23.20 -21.72
N ARG A 198 5.45 -24.54 -21.69
CA ARG A 198 6.56 -25.39 -21.21
C ARG A 198 7.18 -26.15 -22.36
N ARG A 199 8.49 -26.39 -22.30
CA ARG A 199 9.22 -27.23 -23.25
C ARG A 199 9.76 -28.48 -22.55
N PHE A 200 9.42 -29.66 -23.08
CA PHE A 200 9.91 -30.95 -22.62
C PHE A 200 10.55 -31.68 -23.79
N GLY A 201 11.88 -31.86 -23.77
CA GLY A 201 12.58 -32.66 -24.78
C GLY A 201 12.29 -32.26 -26.23
N GLY A 202 12.12 -30.96 -26.52
CA GLY A 202 11.78 -30.43 -27.84
C GLY A 202 10.28 -30.27 -28.13
N VAL A 203 9.39 -30.85 -27.31
CA VAL A 203 7.94 -30.68 -27.41
C VAL A 203 7.49 -29.45 -26.62
N THR A 204 6.66 -28.61 -27.22
CA THR A 204 6.06 -27.45 -26.54
C THR A 204 4.66 -27.80 -26.06
N VAL A 205 4.41 -27.69 -24.75
CA VAL A 205 3.11 -27.90 -24.12
C VAL A 205 2.55 -26.53 -23.70
N ILE A 206 1.30 -26.27 -24.02
CA ILE A 206 0.58 -25.07 -23.60
C ILE A 206 -0.47 -25.49 -22.58
N GLN A 207 -0.47 -24.84 -21.43
CA GLN A 207 -1.39 -25.11 -20.34
C GLN A 207 -2.19 -23.85 -20.03
N ALA A 208 -3.51 -24.00 -19.90
CA ALA A 208 -4.39 -22.94 -19.42
C ALA A 208 -4.67 -23.16 -17.94
N HIS A 209 -4.60 -22.10 -17.16
CA HIS A 209 -4.75 -22.11 -15.72
C HIS A 209 -5.86 -21.14 -15.33
N THR A 210 -6.78 -21.60 -14.49
CA THR A 210 -7.81 -20.75 -13.89
C THR A 210 -7.82 -20.97 -12.38
N LEU A 211 -7.66 -19.89 -11.62
CA LEU A 211 -7.75 -19.87 -10.16
C LEU A 211 -8.80 -18.86 -9.73
N SER A 212 -9.74 -19.29 -8.88
CA SER A 212 -10.64 -18.37 -8.19
C SER A 212 -10.54 -18.57 -6.68
N THR A 213 -10.04 -17.56 -5.96
CA THR A 213 -9.93 -17.62 -4.50
C THR A 213 -9.92 -16.23 -3.87
N ALA A 214 -10.06 -16.14 -2.55
CA ALA A 214 -9.93 -14.91 -1.80
C ALA A 214 -8.45 -14.56 -1.58
N LEU A 215 -8.11 -13.27 -1.67
CA LEU A 215 -6.83 -12.76 -1.16
C LEU A 215 -6.94 -12.59 0.35
N GLY A 216 -6.07 -13.26 1.10
CA GLY A 216 -5.84 -12.98 2.51
C GLY A 216 -5.26 -11.58 2.70
N THR A 217 -5.59 -10.94 3.82
CA THR A 217 -5.12 -9.59 4.17
C THR A 217 -3.66 -9.55 4.63
N ASP A 218 -3.05 -10.72 4.78
CA ASP A 218 -1.68 -10.95 5.24
C ASP A 218 -0.69 -11.18 4.09
N GLY A 219 -1.13 -11.01 2.83
CA GLY A 219 -0.29 -11.29 1.67
C GLY A 219 -0.30 -12.75 1.22
N THR A 220 -1.20 -13.59 1.75
CA THR A 220 -1.30 -15.01 1.38
C THR A 220 -2.65 -15.36 0.74
N PHE A 221 -2.71 -16.50 0.04
CA PHE A 221 -3.98 -17.11 -0.40
C PHE A 221 -3.83 -18.63 -0.52
N THR A 222 -4.98 -19.32 -0.40
CA THR A 222 -5.10 -20.76 -0.64
C THR A 222 -6.33 -20.99 -1.50
N GLY A 223 -6.25 -21.89 -2.48
CA GLY A 223 -7.36 -22.18 -3.37
C GLY A 223 -7.17 -23.47 -4.16
N ALA A 224 -8.05 -23.65 -5.15
CA ALA A 224 -7.94 -24.72 -6.12
C ALA A 224 -7.77 -24.10 -7.51
N MET A 225 -6.74 -24.51 -8.23
CA MET A 225 -6.46 -24.08 -9.59
C MET A 225 -6.81 -25.21 -10.56
N THR A 226 -7.59 -24.90 -11.58
CA THR A 226 -7.82 -25.83 -12.68
C THR A 226 -6.73 -25.62 -13.73
N VAL A 227 -5.96 -26.68 -13.99
CA VAL A 227 -4.94 -26.76 -15.04
C VAL A 227 -5.50 -27.61 -16.17
N ALA A 228 -5.79 -26.96 -17.29
CA ALA A 228 -6.25 -27.62 -18.50
C ALA A 228 -5.07 -27.85 -19.45
N THR A 229 -4.76 -29.14 -19.67
CA THR A 229 -3.87 -29.59 -20.76
C THR A 229 -4.71 -30.49 -21.65
N PHE A 230 -4.89 -30.14 -22.92
CA PHE A 230 -5.81 -30.87 -23.81
C PHE A 230 -5.49 -32.39 -23.79
N PRO A 231 -6.46 -33.29 -23.53
CA PRO A 231 -7.92 -33.07 -23.47
C PRO A 231 -8.52 -32.99 -22.05
N VAL A 232 -7.74 -33.04 -20.97
CA VAL A 232 -8.27 -33.19 -19.60
C VAL A 232 -7.92 -31.99 -18.72
N GLY A 233 -8.91 -31.47 -17.97
CA GLY A 233 -8.70 -30.52 -16.90
C GLY A 233 -8.42 -31.25 -15.59
N VAL A 234 -7.37 -30.85 -14.88
CA VAL A 234 -7.08 -31.35 -13.52
C VAL A 234 -7.16 -30.18 -12.56
N THR A 235 -7.85 -30.38 -11.44
CA THR A 235 -7.88 -29.41 -10.35
C THR A 235 -6.80 -29.75 -9.34
N VAL A 236 -5.90 -28.81 -9.09
CA VAL A 236 -4.80 -28.95 -8.13
C VAL A 236 -4.97 -27.94 -7.00
N PRO A 237 -4.67 -28.31 -5.74
CA PRO A 237 -4.59 -27.34 -4.67
C PRO A 237 -3.43 -26.38 -4.94
N VAL A 238 -3.65 -25.09 -4.72
CA VAL A 238 -2.64 -24.05 -4.84
C VAL A 238 -2.58 -23.23 -3.55
N THR A 239 -1.37 -22.96 -3.09
CA THR A 239 -1.10 -21.94 -2.09
C THR A 239 -0.27 -20.85 -2.73
N GLY A 240 -0.30 -19.66 -2.18
CA GLY A 240 0.49 -18.59 -2.75
C GLY A 240 0.58 -17.35 -1.89
N THR A 241 1.42 -16.44 -2.36
CA THR A 241 1.60 -15.12 -1.77
C THR A 241 1.35 -14.05 -2.82
N TRP A 242 1.03 -12.85 -2.36
CA TRP A 242 0.83 -11.69 -3.21
C TRP A 242 1.47 -10.45 -2.60
N ALA A 243 1.95 -9.56 -3.46
CA ALA A 243 2.54 -8.30 -3.06
C ALA A 243 2.25 -7.20 -4.08
N ILE A 244 1.95 -5.99 -3.61
CA ILE A 244 1.84 -4.80 -4.47
C ILE A 244 3.23 -4.16 -4.55
N ASN A 245 3.77 -4.08 -5.75
CA ASN A 245 5.05 -3.44 -6.02
C ASN A 245 4.93 -1.92 -5.93
N ALA A 246 6.07 -1.24 -5.80
CA ALA A 246 6.14 0.22 -5.70
C ALA A 246 5.51 0.95 -6.91
N ASN A 247 5.53 0.32 -8.08
CA ASN A 247 4.90 0.85 -9.30
C ASN A 247 3.41 0.51 -9.43
N GLY A 248 2.78 -0.07 -8.39
CA GLY A 248 1.38 -0.46 -8.38
C GLY A 248 1.07 -1.77 -9.12
N SER A 249 2.07 -2.44 -9.70
CA SER A 249 1.90 -3.81 -10.23
C SER A 249 1.71 -4.82 -9.10
N LEU A 250 1.01 -5.90 -9.39
CA LEU A 250 0.79 -7.00 -8.46
C LEU A 250 1.70 -8.16 -8.82
N THR A 251 2.46 -8.65 -7.84
CA THR A 251 3.18 -9.91 -7.94
C THR A 251 2.37 -11.00 -7.24
N LEU A 252 2.13 -12.13 -7.90
CA LEU A 252 1.61 -13.35 -7.28
C LEU A 252 2.67 -14.43 -7.37
N THR A 253 2.88 -15.17 -6.28
CA THR A 253 3.68 -16.40 -6.26
C THR A 253 2.74 -17.57 -6.02
N LEU A 254 2.65 -18.50 -6.96
CA LEU A 254 1.80 -19.68 -6.91
C LEU A 254 2.65 -20.90 -6.61
N ASN A 255 2.22 -21.73 -5.65
CA ASN A 255 2.83 -23.01 -5.33
C ASN A 255 1.78 -24.11 -5.43
N TYR A 256 1.99 -25.07 -6.33
CA TYR A 256 1.07 -26.20 -6.50
C TYR A 256 1.84 -27.47 -6.88
N ASP A 257 1.26 -28.62 -6.57
CA ASP A 257 1.78 -29.91 -7.03
C ASP A 257 1.25 -30.20 -8.43
N ASN A 258 2.16 -30.43 -9.38
CA ASN A 258 1.85 -30.77 -10.76
C ASN A 258 2.27 -32.23 -11.09
N SER A 259 2.43 -33.07 -10.07
CA SER A 259 2.85 -34.47 -10.17
C SER A 259 1.99 -35.30 -11.13
N THR A 260 0.72 -34.93 -11.32
CA THR A 260 -0.22 -35.58 -12.24
C THR A 260 0.19 -35.49 -13.72
N TYR A 261 0.92 -34.44 -14.12
CA TYR A 261 1.35 -34.22 -15.51
C TYR A 261 2.84 -34.44 -15.73
N VAL A 262 3.64 -34.26 -14.67
CA VAL A 262 5.09 -34.43 -14.71
C VAL A 262 5.49 -35.18 -13.45
N PRO A 263 6.23 -36.30 -13.52
CA PRO A 263 6.71 -36.96 -12.32
C PRO A 263 7.63 -36.00 -11.56
N THR A 264 7.17 -35.61 -10.36
CA THR A 264 7.84 -34.77 -9.35
C THR A 264 8.19 -33.31 -9.73
N PRO A 265 7.19 -32.41 -9.82
CA PRO A 265 7.45 -31.05 -9.41
C PRO A 265 6.32 -30.45 -8.56
N THR A 266 6.65 -30.05 -7.33
CA THR A 266 6.12 -28.79 -6.82
C THR A 266 6.57 -27.70 -7.80
N VAL A 267 5.63 -26.89 -8.27
CA VAL A 267 5.92 -25.79 -9.18
C VAL A 267 5.77 -24.50 -8.39
N SER A 268 6.75 -23.60 -8.52
CA SER A 268 6.62 -22.20 -8.08
C SER A 268 6.56 -21.29 -9.31
N GLU A 269 5.45 -20.55 -9.48
CA GLU A 269 5.29 -19.58 -10.56
C GLU A 269 5.21 -18.16 -10.02
N THR A 270 5.79 -17.20 -10.74
CA THR A 270 5.70 -15.78 -10.40
C THR A 270 5.02 -15.00 -11.51
N LEU A 271 3.88 -14.40 -11.18
CA LEU A 271 3.13 -13.57 -12.11
C LEU A 271 3.35 -12.11 -11.73
N THR A 272 3.78 -11.30 -12.68
CA THR A 272 3.85 -9.84 -12.51
C THR A 272 2.81 -9.21 -13.43
N LEU A 273 1.80 -8.60 -12.80
CA LEU A 273 0.62 -8.08 -13.48
C LEU A 273 0.54 -6.56 -13.29
N ALA A 274 0.50 -5.84 -14.39
CA ALA A 274 0.27 -4.39 -14.39
C ALA A 274 -1.23 -4.12 -14.43
N ARG A 275 -1.67 -3.07 -13.72
CA ARG A 275 -3.04 -2.59 -13.79
C ARG A 275 -3.29 -1.97 -15.17
N GLN A 276 -4.45 -2.24 -15.77
CA GLN A 276 -4.92 -1.53 -16.97
C GLN A 276 -5.54 -0.18 -16.64
#